data_AF-A0A075GX78-F1
#
_entry.id   AF-A0A075GX78-F1
#
_cell.length_a   1.000
_cell.length_b   1.000
_cell.length_c   1.000
_cell.angle_alpha   90.00
_cell.angle_beta   90.00
_cell.angle_gamma   90.00
#
_symmetry.space_group_name_H-M   'P 1'
#
loop_
_entity.id
_entity.type
_entity.pdbx_description
1 polymer ?
#
loop_
_entity_poly.entity_id
_entity_poly.type
_entity_poly.pdbx_seq_one_letter_code
_entity_poly.pdbx_strand_id
1 'polypeptide(L)'
;MNSIPIELRILLLSIMVSFAMGVFVVSDVFAENAEFKIPDWVKKVAGLWHDDRIGDNTFLQTIKWLIENEIIILPTTDTEDKSSNEVPAWVKNNAGWWANDQIDDKTFLNGIQYLIEVGLIQIDMSERGGVGGGGY
;
A
#
# COMPACT_ATOMS: atom_id res chain seq x y z
N MET A 1 23.41 5.04 18.23
CA MET A 1 22.29 5.42 17.35
C MET A 1 22.85 6.30 16.26
N ASN A 2 22.92 5.79 15.04
CA ASN A 2 23.53 6.52 13.92
C ASN A 2 22.49 7.49 13.36
N SER A 3 22.53 8.73 13.84
CA SER A 3 21.71 9.82 13.30
C SER A 3 22.19 10.16 11.90
N ILE A 4 21.28 10.05 10.93
CA ILE A 4 21.53 10.48 9.55
C ILE A 4 21.78 11.99 9.57
N PRO A 5 22.91 12.49 9.01
CA PRO A 5 23.25 13.90 9.06
C PRO A 5 22.24 14.75 8.28
N ILE A 6 21.90 15.92 8.83
CA ILE A 6 20.87 16.84 8.32
C ILE A 6 21.13 17.22 6.85
N GLU A 7 22.40 17.37 6.46
CA GLU A 7 22.83 17.64 5.09
C GLU A 7 22.34 16.59 4.08
N LEU A 8 22.24 15.31 4.49
CA LEU A 8 21.76 14.22 3.63
C LEU A 8 20.23 14.21 3.46
N ARG A 9 19.50 14.80 4.42
CA ARG A 9 18.04 14.97 4.34
C ARG A 9 17.65 16.09 3.38
N ILE A 10 18.42 17.17 3.32
CA ILE A 10 18.17 18.30 2.43
C ILE A 10 18.44 17.92 0.96
N LEU A 11 19.44 17.06 0.72
CA LEU A 11 19.80 16.59 -0.63
C LEU A 11 18.72 15.66 -1.24
N LEU A 12 18.04 14.85 -0.42
CA LEU A 12 16.91 14.04 -0.88
C LEU A 12 15.67 14.88 -1.24
N LEU A 13 15.49 16.05 -0.62
CA LEU A 13 14.38 16.94 -0.91
C LEU A 13 14.59 17.76 -2.20
N SER A 14 15.83 18.08 -2.58
CA SER A 14 16.10 18.87 -3.79
C SER A 14 15.88 18.11 -5.11
N ILE A 15 16.08 16.79 -5.10
CA ILE A 15 15.82 15.92 -6.26
C ILE A 15 14.33 15.88 -6.61
N MET A 16 13.44 16.02 -5.62
CA MET A 16 11.97 16.03 -5.83
C MET A 16 11.46 17.33 -6.45
N VAL A 17 12.19 18.45 -6.36
CA VAL A 17 11.74 19.76 -6.84
C VAL A 17 12.12 20.01 -8.31
N SER A 18 13.03 19.22 -8.88
CA SER A 18 13.59 19.47 -10.21
C SER A 18 12.84 18.84 -11.37
N PHE A 19 11.71 18.16 -11.15
CA PHE A 19 10.82 17.66 -12.22
C PHE A 19 9.58 18.54 -12.41
N ALA A 20 9.73 19.85 -12.18
CA ALA A 20 8.70 20.85 -12.42
C ALA A 20 9.12 21.75 -13.59
N MET A 21 9.23 21.21 -14.80
CA MET A 21 8.91 21.94 -16.04
C MET A 21 8.90 20.97 -17.22
N GLY A 22 7.70 20.53 -17.58
CA GLY A 22 7.43 19.72 -18.76
C GLY A 22 5.94 19.78 -19.05
N VAL A 23 5.54 20.85 -19.73
CA VAL A 23 4.17 21.13 -20.19
C VAL A 23 3.63 19.94 -21.00
N PHE A 24 2.44 19.44 -20.65
CA PHE A 24 1.54 18.84 -21.63
C PHE A 24 0.08 19.20 -21.29
N VAL A 25 -0.61 19.76 -22.28
CA VAL A 25 -1.95 20.35 -22.17
C VAL A 25 -2.98 19.35 -22.68
N VAL A 26 -4.02 19.14 -21.86
CA VAL A 26 -5.41 18.70 -22.14
C VAL A 26 -5.59 17.31 -22.76
N SER A 27 -6.24 16.42 -22.00
CA SER A 27 -7.51 15.75 -22.36
C SER A 27 -7.87 14.74 -21.27
N ASP A 28 -8.56 15.17 -20.22
CA ASP A 28 -9.75 14.47 -19.72
C ASP A 28 -10.36 15.22 -18.52
N VAL A 29 -11.52 15.80 -18.76
CA VAL A 29 -12.43 16.37 -17.77
C VAL A 29 -13.21 15.23 -17.12
N PHE A 30 -12.58 14.11 -16.73
CA PHE A 30 -13.25 12.97 -16.08
C PHE A 30 -12.28 12.16 -15.22
N ALA A 31 -11.88 12.74 -14.10
CA ALA A 31 -11.68 12.03 -12.85
C ALA A 31 -11.59 13.11 -11.77
N GLU A 32 -12.73 13.52 -11.23
CA GLU A 32 -12.74 13.93 -9.84
C GLU A 32 -12.14 12.75 -9.08
N ASN A 33 -10.88 12.93 -8.73
CA ASN A 33 -10.09 12.12 -7.84
C ASN A 33 -10.91 11.86 -6.58
N ALA A 34 -11.77 10.84 -6.61
CA ALA A 34 -12.20 10.16 -5.41
C ALA A 34 -10.90 9.78 -4.71
N GLU A 35 -10.52 10.58 -3.72
CA GLU A 35 -9.36 10.36 -2.90
C GLU A 35 -9.64 9.03 -2.21
N PHE A 36 -9.08 7.96 -2.77
CA PHE A 36 -9.23 6.62 -2.27
C PHE A 36 -8.56 6.59 -0.89
N LYS A 37 -9.36 6.79 0.15
CA LYS A 37 -8.89 6.89 1.53
C LYS A 37 -9.20 5.60 2.26
N ILE A 38 -8.19 5.04 2.89
CA ILE A 38 -8.35 3.81 3.67
C ILE A 38 -9.21 4.14 4.90
N PRO A 39 -10.25 3.35 5.22
CA PRO A 39 -11.08 3.61 6.39
C PRO A 39 -10.28 3.63 7.70
N ASP A 40 -10.56 4.60 8.59
CA ASP A 40 -9.82 4.80 9.85
C ASP A 40 -9.81 3.56 10.78
N TRP A 41 -10.82 2.69 10.70
CA TRP A 41 -10.82 1.47 11.51
C TRP A 41 -9.66 0.54 11.13
N VAL A 42 -9.17 0.58 9.89
CA VAL A 42 -8.01 -0.19 9.43
C VAL A 42 -6.72 0.33 10.08
N LYS A 43 -6.59 1.66 10.28
CA LYS A 43 -5.48 2.25 11.05
C LYS A 43 -5.41 1.72 12.47
N LYS A 44 -6.57 1.51 13.11
CA LYS A 44 -6.63 0.89 14.44
C LYS A 44 -6.09 -0.54 14.43
N VAL A 45 -6.42 -1.32 13.39
CA VAL A 45 -5.89 -2.69 13.23
C VAL A 45 -4.37 -2.67 13.01
N ALA A 46 -3.86 -1.74 12.20
CA ALA A 46 -2.42 -1.56 12.02
C ALA A 46 -1.69 -1.19 13.31
N GLY A 47 -2.28 -0.32 14.15
CA GLY A 47 -1.74 0.00 15.47
C GLY A 47 -1.69 -1.22 16.41
N LEU A 48 -2.77 -2.00 16.45
CA LEU A 48 -2.79 -3.26 17.22
C LEU A 48 -1.74 -4.26 16.72
N TRP A 49 -1.50 -4.32 15.42
CA TRP A 49 -0.46 -5.16 14.85
C TRP A 49 0.94 -4.70 15.27
N HIS A 50 1.21 -3.40 15.17
CA HIS A 50 2.47 -2.80 15.62
C HIS A 50 2.73 -3.06 17.12
N ASP A 51 1.71 -2.94 17.96
CA ASP A 51 1.79 -3.12 19.42
C ASP A 51 1.80 -4.61 19.87
N ASP A 52 1.99 -5.54 18.94
CA ASP A 52 1.97 -7.00 19.17
C ASP A 52 0.67 -7.50 19.84
N ARG A 53 -0.44 -6.76 19.70
CA ARG A 53 -1.76 -7.15 20.21
C ARG A 53 -2.46 -8.13 19.27
N ILE A 54 -2.10 -8.12 17.99
CA ILE A 54 -2.49 -9.12 17.00
C ILE A 54 -1.27 -9.62 16.24
N GLY A 55 -1.29 -10.88 15.81
CA GLY A 55 -0.20 -11.49 15.05
C GLY A 55 -0.25 -11.17 13.56
N ASP A 56 0.88 -11.41 12.87
CA ASP A 56 1.06 -11.13 11.44
C ASP A 56 -0.06 -11.73 10.59
N ASN A 57 -0.38 -13.02 10.78
CA ASN A 57 -1.43 -13.68 10.02
C ASN A 57 -2.80 -12.98 10.16
N THR A 58 -3.15 -12.46 11.33
CA THR A 58 -4.41 -11.72 11.54
C THR A 58 -4.42 -10.43 10.74
N PHE A 59 -3.31 -9.70 10.75
CA PHE A 59 -3.17 -8.47 9.98
C PHE A 59 -3.21 -8.73 8.46
N LEU A 60 -2.43 -9.71 7.97
CA LEU A 60 -2.39 -10.10 6.56
C LEU A 60 -3.75 -10.54 6.03
N GLN A 61 -4.49 -11.35 6.80
CA GLN A 61 -5.86 -11.75 6.44
C GLN A 61 -6.82 -10.56 6.39
N THR A 62 -6.67 -9.59 7.29
CA THR A 62 -7.48 -8.36 7.26
C THR A 62 -7.24 -7.58 5.98
N ILE A 63 -5.98 -7.42 5.57
CA ILE A 63 -5.62 -6.75 4.31
C ILE A 63 -6.13 -7.53 3.09
N LYS A 64 -5.97 -8.86 3.06
CA LYS A 64 -6.51 -9.72 2.01
C LYS A 64 -8.03 -9.49 1.85
N TRP A 65 -8.78 -9.56 2.95
CA TRP A 65 -10.22 -9.35 2.95
C TRP A 65 -10.61 -7.95 2.43
N LEU A 66 -9.86 -6.90 2.81
CA LEU A 66 -10.07 -5.53 2.32
C LEU A 66 -9.89 -5.40 0.81
N ILE A 67 -8.90 -6.09 0.24
CA ILE A 67 -8.62 -6.09 -1.21
C ILE A 67 -9.69 -6.89 -1.98
N GLU A 68 -10.11 -8.03 -1.43
CA GLU A 68 -11.16 -8.89 -2.01
C GLU A 68 -12.53 -8.21 -2.01
N ASN A 69 -12.85 -7.42 -0.99
CA ASN A 69 -14.12 -6.68 -0.90
C ASN A 69 -14.04 -5.30 -1.58
N GLU A 70 -12.98 -5.03 -2.34
CA GLU A 70 -12.76 -3.75 -3.06
C GLU A 70 -12.79 -2.51 -2.15
N ILE A 71 -12.60 -2.71 -0.83
CA ILE A 71 -12.44 -1.62 0.13
C ILE A 71 -11.07 -0.99 -0.02
N ILE A 72 -10.05 -1.78 -0.38
CA ILE A 72 -8.72 -1.32 -0.84
C ILE A 72 -8.52 -1.67 -2.31
N ILE A 73 -8.25 -0.64 -3.12
CA ILE A 73 -7.86 -0.80 -4.51
C ILE A 73 -6.37 -0.53 -4.61
N LEU A 74 -5.62 -1.56 -4.98
CA LEU A 74 -4.20 -1.42 -5.30
C LEU A 74 -4.03 -1.20 -6.81
N PRO A 75 -3.08 -0.35 -7.24
CA PRO A 75 -2.64 -0.39 -8.63
C PRO A 75 -2.18 -1.82 -8.95
N THR A 76 -2.49 -2.29 -10.17
CA THR A 76 -2.20 -3.66 -10.62
C THR A 76 -0.77 -4.03 -10.28
N THR A 77 -0.63 -5.09 -9.48
CA THR A 77 0.64 -5.68 -9.10
C THR A 77 0.69 -7.06 -9.71
N ASP A 78 1.68 -7.27 -10.58
CA ASP A 78 1.99 -8.61 -11.06
C ASP A 78 2.57 -9.39 -9.88
N THR A 79 1.85 -10.41 -9.46
CA THR A 79 2.31 -11.31 -8.41
C THR A 79 3.37 -12.23 -9.02
N GLU A 80 4.60 -12.09 -8.55
CA GLU A 80 5.64 -13.07 -8.83
C GLU A 80 5.56 -14.13 -7.72
N ASP A 81 5.57 -15.41 -8.09
CA ASP A 81 5.54 -16.54 -7.13
C ASP A 81 6.88 -16.66 -6.39
N LYS A 82 7.18 -15.67 -5.55
CA LYS A 82 8.25 -15.74 -4.55
C LYS A 82 7.57 -15.98 -3.22
N SER A 83 7.84 -17.11 -2.58
CA SER A 83 7.33 -17.38 -1.23
C SER A 83 8.33 -16.86 -0.20
N SER A 84 8.02 -15.73 0.44
CA SER A 84 8.59 -15.41 1.75
C SER A 84 7.76 -16.09 2.85
N ASN A 85 8.39 -16.44 3.96
CA ASN A 85 7.73 -17.04 5.12
C ASN A 85 7.54 -16.06 6.29
N GLU A 86 8.15 -14.88 6.24
CA GLU A 86 8.17 -13.94 7.36
C GLU A 86 7.88 -12.51 6.90
N VAL A 87 7.09 -11.78 7.69
CA VAL A 87 6.80 -10.37 7.46
C VAL A 87 8.00 -9.53 7.90
N PRO A 88 8.59 -8.71 7.02
CA PRO A 88 9.72 -7.86 7.44
C PRO A 88 9.31 -6.83 8.48
N ALA A 89 10.18 -6.63 9.48
CA ALA A 89 9.94 -5.67 10.56
C ALA A 89 9.70 -4.22 10.07
N TRP A 90 10.27 -3.83 8.92
CA TRP A 90 10.05 -2.49 8.36
C TRP A 90 8.58 -2.26 7.96
N VAL A 91 7.87 -3.30 7.50
CA VAL A 91 6.45 -3.20 7.14
C VAL A 91 5.61 -2.97 8.40
N LYS A 92 5.93 -3.71 9.47
CA LYS A 92 5.28 -3.58 10.77
C LYS A 92 5.55 -2.23 11.45
N ASN A 93 6.75 -1.69 11.27
CA ASN A 93 7.08 -0.33 11.74
C ASN A 93 6.28 0.73 10.96
N ASN A 94 6.15 0.59 9.63
CA ASN A 94 5.33 1.47 8.82
C ASN A 94 3.85 1.42 9.25
N ALA A 95 3.33 0.26 9.64
CA ALA A 95 1.97 0.14 10.18
C ALA A 95 1.77 0.98 11.46
N GLY A 96 2.76 0.99 12.36
CA GLY A 96 2.75 1.84 13.54
C GLY A 96 2.80 3.33 13.19
N TRP A 97 3.67 3.72 12.27
CA TRP A 97 3.74 5.11 11.79
C TRP A 97 2.44 5.55 11.11
N TRP A 98 1.82 4.67 10.33
CA TRP A 98 0.56 4.93 9.65
C TRP A 98 -0.61 5.06 10.63
N ALA A 99 -0.67 4.20 11.65
CA ALA A 99 -1.67 4.27 12.72
C ALA A 99 -1.57 5.56 13.55
N ASN A 100 -0.39 6.18 13.59
CA ASN A 100 -0.11 7.43 14.28
C ASN A 100 -0.06 8.67 13.35
N ASP A 101 -0.58 8.55 12.12
CA ASP A 101 -0.62 9.61 11.11
C ASP A 101 0.76 10.21 10.75
N GLN A 102 1.84 9.45 10.95
CA GLN A 102 3.22 9.87 10.64
C GLN A 102 3.59 9.59 9.17
N ILE A 103 2.90 8.66 8.52
CA ILE A 103 2.97 8.41 7.08
C ILE A 103 1.56 8.37 6.48
N ASP A 104 1.46 8.71 5.21
CA ASP A 104 0.19 8.71 4.48
C ASP A 104 -0.23 7.30 4.02
N ASP A 105 -1.49 7.19 3.57
CA ASP A 105 -2.08 5.95 3.07
C ASP A 105 -1.24 5.36 1.93
N LYS A 106 -0.76 6.22 1.01
CA LYS A 106 0.05 5.80 -0.14
C LYS A 106 1.36 5.15 0.30
N THR A 107 2.07 5.74 1.26
CA THR A 107 3.33 5.20 1.77
C THR A 107 3.12 3.86 2.46
N PHE A 108 2.02 3.72 3.21
CA PHE A 108 1.67 2.43 3.81
C PHE A 108 1.30 1.37 2.77
N LEU A 109 0.52 1.73 1.74
CA LEU A 109 0.14 0.81 0.67
C LEU A 109 1.33 0.28 -0.13
N ASN A 110 2.42 1.03 -0.27
CA ASN A 110 3.67 0.51 -0.85
C ASN A 110 4.21 -0.69 -0.06
N GLY A 111 4.06 -0.69 1.27
CA GLY A 111 4.42 -1.83 2.12
C GLY A 111 3.52 -3.04 1.88
N ILE A 112 2.22 -2.80 1.68
CA ILE A 112 1.25 -3.86 1.35
C ILE A 112 1.54 -4.46 -0.04
N GLN A 113 1.85 -3.62 -1.01
CA GLN A 113 2.26 -4.04 -2.35
C GLN A 113 3.47 -4.97 -2.29
N TYR A 114 4.50 -4.61 -1.52
CA TYR A 114 5.65 -5.47 -1.31
C TYR A 114 5.25 -6.86 -0.76
N LEU A 115 4.34 -6.91 0.23
CA LEU A 115 3.89 -8.19 0.81
C LEU A 115 3.18 -9.09 -0.22
N ILE A 116 2.49 -8.50 -1.19
CA ILE A 116 1.87 -9.21 -2.31
C ILE A 116 2.94 -9.71 -3.28
N GLU A 117 3.90 -8.85 -3.65
CA GLU A 117 5.01 -9.18 -4.54
C GLU A 117 5.89 -10.33 -4.02
N VAL A 118 6.04 -10.45 -2.70
CA VAL A 118 6.77 -11.56 -2.05
C VAL A 118 5.87 -12.70 -1.56
N GLY A 119 4.64 -12.77 -2.07
CA GLY A 119 3.72 -13.90 -1.87
C GLY A 119 3.21 -14.11 -0.44
N LEU A 120 3.39 -13.14 0.47
CA LEU A 120 2.88 -13.19 1.84
C LEU A 120 1.38 -12.86 1.89
N ILE A 121 0.88 -12.09 0.92
CA ILE A 121 -0.55 -11.87 0.69
C ILE A 121 -0.88 -12.41 -0.70
N GLN A 122 -1.62 -13.51 -0.75
CA GLN A 122 -2.08 -14.12 -2.00
C GLN A 122 -3.50 -13.67 -2.30
N ILE A 123 -3.69 -13.00 -3.44
CA ILE A 123 -4.99 -12.51 -3.91
C ILE A 123 -5.52 -13.45 -4.98
N ASP A 124 -6.69 -14.03 -4.73
CA ASP A 124 -7.38 -14.87 -5.70
C ASP A 124 -8.08 -13.98 -6.73
N MET A 125 -7.37 -13.63 -7.81
CA MET A 125 -7.94 -12.78 -8.88
C MET A 125 -8.99 -13.51 -9.74
N SER A 126 -9.24 -14.80 -9.50
CA SER A 126 -10.15 -15.64 -10.30
C SER A 126 -11.61 -15.17 -10.31
N GLU A 127 -12.04 -14.39 -9.32
CA GLU A 127 -13.41 -13.84 -9.27
C GLU A 127 -13.49 -12.38 -9.76
N ARG A 128 -12.34 -11.73 -9.98
CA ARG A 128 -12.27 -10.30 -10.35
C ARG A 128 -12.49 -10.05 -11.86
N GLY A 129 -12.58 -11.11 -12.67
CA GLY A 129 -12.70 -11.08 -14.14
C GLY A 129 -13.95 -11.74 -14.74
N GLY A 130 -15.01 -11.96 -13.95
CA GLY A 130 -16.23 -12.67 -14.36
C GLY A 130 -17.33 -11.81 -14.99
N VAL A 131 -17.01 -10.79 -15.79
CA VAL A 131 -18.00 -10.13 -16.67
C VAL A 131 -17.40 -10.02 -18.08
N GLY A 132 -17.34 -11.17 -18.76
CA GLY A 132 -16.98 -11.29 -20.18
C GLY A 132 -17.91 -12.29 -20.84
N GLY A 133 -18.74 -11.80 -21.76
CA GLY A 133 -19.91 -12.47 -22.29
C GLY A 133 -19.67 -13.67 -23.21
N GLY A 134 -20.74 -14.42 -23.41
CA GLY A 134 -20.88 -15.46 -24.42
C GLY A 134 -22.35 -15.78 -24.60
N GLY A 135 -23.07 -14.93 -25.33
CA GLY A 135 -24.35 -15.31 -25.90
C GLY A 135 -24.11 -16.25 -27.06
N TYR A 136 -24.66 -17.46 -26.99
CA TYR A 136 -25.33 -18.21 -28.06
C TYR A 136 -26.36 -19.12 -27.38
#